data_AF-A0A258BK01-F1
#
_entry.id   AF-A0A258BK01-F1
#
_cell.length_a   1.000
_cell.length_b   1.000
_cell.length_c   1.000
_cell.angle_alpha   90.00
_cell.angle_beta   90.00
_cell.angle_gamma   90.00
#
_symmetry.space_group_name_H-M   'P 1'
#
loop_
_entity.id
_entity.type
_entity.pdbx_description
1 polymer ?
#
loop_
_entity_poly.entity_id
_entity_poly.type
_entity_poly.pdbx_seq_one_letter_code
_entity_poly.pdbx_strand_id
1 'polypeptide(L)'
;MRDAIFIGIARSRVKGFKTRLGLAAFLGGTAMLLHPSIWPLVWYSVYVVSQIIDNNLFKAALKNPKKQGDEAKFIIAIALSTLIFSAMSAYTWIFGGEEGRIFAVISFCGALLH
;
A
#
# COMPACT_ATOMS: atom_id res chain seq x y z
N MET A 1 24.23 -14.20 -5.73
CA MET A 1 23.52 -14.29 -4.43
C MET A 1 22.56 -13.11 -4.21
N ARG A 2 22.99 -11.85 -4.41
CA ARG A 2 22.13 -10.65 -4.34
C ARG A 2 20.89 -10.71 -5.23
N ASP A 3 21.04 -11.17 -6.48
CA ASP A 3 19.95 -11.19 -7.47
C ASP A 3 18.83 -12.16 -7.08
N ALA A 4 19.18 -13.30 -6.47
CA ALA A 4 18.21 -14.30 -6.01
C ALA A 4 17.35 -13.78 -4.85
N ILE A 5 17.94 -12.99 -3.94
CA ILE A 5 17.22 -12.36 -2.82
C ILE A 5 16.24 -11.31 -3.37
N PHE A 6 16.70 -10.46 -4.29
CA PHE A 6 15.88 -9.41 -4.87
C PHE A 6 14.69 -9.95 -5.68
N ILE A 7 14.92 -11.02 -6.46
CA ILE A 7 13.86 -11.73 -7.18
C ILE A 7 12.85 -12.36 -6.21
N GLY A 8 13.31 -12.89 -5.07
CA GLY A 8 12.45 -13.41 -4.01
C GLY A 8 11.52 -12.34 -3.41
N ILE A 9 12.07 -11.17 -3.09
CA ILE A 9 11.31 -10.02 -2.57
C ILE A 9 10.29 -9.53 -3.61
N ALA A 10 10.70 -9.36 -4.87
CA ALA A 10 9.81 -8.94 -5.94
C ALA A 10 8.66 -9.94 -6.17
N ARG A 11 8.93 -11.25 -6.10
CA ARG A 11 7.92 -12.30 -6.24
C ARG A 11 6.93 -12.31 -5.07
N SER A 12 7.42 -12.07 -3.85
CA SER A 12 6.59 -11.89 -2.65
C SER A 12 5.65 -10.68 -2.80
N ARG A 13 6.18 -9.51 -3.21
CA ARG A 13 5.40 -8.28 -3.43
C ARG A 13 4.27 -8.48 -4.44
N VAL A 14 4.57 -9.10 -5.59
CA VAL A 14 3.56 -9.37 -6.63
C VAL A 14 2.47 -10.33 -6.15
N LYS A 15 2.83 -11.35 -5.35
CA LYS A 15 1.85 -12.31 -4.80
C LYS A 15 0.95 -11.66 -3.74
N GLY A 16 1.50 -10.75 -2.93
CA GLY A 16 0.77 -10.01 -1.89
C GLY A 16 -0.15 -8.89 -2.38
N PHE A 17 -0.09 -8.53 -3.67
CA PHE A 17 -0.88 -7.44 -4.27
C PHE A 17 -2.39 -7.53 -3.97
N LYS A 18 -2.97 -8.73 -4.10
CA LYS A 18 -4.41 -8.92 -3.85
C LYS A 18 -4.78 -8.71 -2.39
N THR A 19 -3.95 -9.20 -1.47
CA THR A 19 -4.16 -9.07 -0.03
C THR A 19 -4.10 -7.60 0.40
N ARG A 20 -3.18 -6.84 -0.18
CA ARG A 20 -3.02 -5.40 0.06
C ARG A 20 -4.22 -4.58 -0.40
N LEU A 21 -4.73 -4.87 -1.59
CA LEU A 21 -5.96 -4.26 -2.08
C LEU A 21 -7.17 -4.63 -1.22
N GLY A 22 -7.27 -5.89 -0.79
CA GLY A 22 -8.34 -6.33 0.12
C GLY A 22 -8.29 -5.60 1.46
N LEU A 23 -7.09 -5.46 2.05
CA LEU A 23 -6.88 -4.74 3.29
C LEU A 23 -7.24 -3.25 3.13
N ALA A 24 -6.79 -2.61 2.06
CA ALA A 24 -7.12 -1.22 1.77
C ALA A 24 -8.61 -1.00 1.48
N ALA A 25 -9.28 -1.94 0.82
CA ALA A 25 -10.72 -1.89 0.60
C ALA A 25 -11.48 -2.00 1.92
N PHE A 26 -11.04 -2.91 2.80
CA PHE A 26 -11.61 -3.06 4.14
C PHE A 26 -11.43 -1.77 4.97
N LEU A 27 -10.23 -1.18 4.94
CA LEU A 27 -9.90 0.09 5.61
C LEU A 27 -10.70 1.28 5.05
N GLY A 28 -10.81 1.38 3.73
CA GLY A 28 -11.60 2.43 3.09
C GLY A 28 -13.09 2.29 3.41
N GLY A 29 -13.62 1.07 3.35
CA GLY A 29 -15.03 0.79 3.64
C GLY A 29 -15.42 1.08 5.09
N THR A 30 -14.61 0.62 6.04
CA THR A 30 -14.79 0.92 7.47
C THR A 30 -14.67 2.42 7.76
N ALA A 31 -13.74 3.12 7.12
CA ALA A 31 -13.65 4.58 7.23
C ALA A 31 -14.89 5.29 6.66
N MET A 32 -15.51 4.79 5.58
CA MET A 32 -16.79 5.32 5.08
C MET A 32 -17.95 5.07 6.05
N LEU A 33 -17.95 3.96 6.78
CA LEU A 33 -18.97 3.67 7.78
C LEU A 33 -18.83 4.57 9.02
N LEU A 34 -17.59 4.79 9.46
CA LEU A 34 -17.27 5.67 10.59
C LEU A 34 -17.53 7.15 10.26
N HIS A 35 -17.17 7.57 9.06
CA HIS A 35 -17.35 8.93 8.59
C HIS A 35 -17.76 8.93 7.12
N PRO A 36 -19.07 8.95 6.82
CA PRO A 36 -19.58 8.90 5.45
C PRO A 36 -19.13 10.15 4.68
N SER A 37 -18.06 9.99 3.92
CA SER A 37 -17.42 11.04 3.14
C SER A 37 -16.94 10.47 1.81
N ILE A 38 -16.68 11.36 0.85
CA ILE A 38 -16.13 11.00 -0.46
C ILE A 38 -14.61 10.75 -0.40
N TRP A 39 -13.96 11.24 0.66
CA TRP A 39 -12.50 11.14 0.85
C TRP A 39 -11.96 9.70 0.89
N PRO A 40 -12.56 8.73 1.60
CA PRO A 40 -12.11 7.33 1.58
C PRO A 40 -12.18 6.70 0.18
N LEU A 41 -13.18 7.06 -0.63
CA LEU A 41 -13.32 6.61 -2.02
C LEU A 41 -12.19 7.15 -2.89
N VAL A 42 -11.94 8.46 -2.82
CA VAL A 42 -10.83 9.11 -3.54
C VAL A 42 -9.50 8.51 -3.13
N TRP A 43 -9.28 8.32 -1.83
CA TRP A 43 -8.07 7.69 -1.31
C TRP A 43 -7.90 6.26 -1.82
N TYR A 44 -8.96 5.45 -1.80
CA TYR A 44 -8.90 4.08 -2.29
C TYR A 44 -8.57 4.04 -3.79
N SER A 45 -9.16 4.92 -4.60
CA SER A 45 -8.80 5.05 -6.02
C SER A 45 -7.32 5.40 -6.22
N VAL A 46 -6.80 6.38 -5.47
CA VAL A 46 -5.38 6.77 -5.53
C VAL A 46 -4.48 5.61 -5.11
N TYR A 47 -4.85 4.88 -4.06
CA TYR A 47 -4.13 3.72 -3.58
C TYR A 47 -4.12 2.58 -4.60
N VAL A 48 -5.26 2.27 -5.23
CA VAL A 48 -5.36 1.28 -6.30
C VAL A 48 -4.43 1.62 -7.46
N VAL A 49 -4.42 2.88 -7.91
CA VAL A 49 -3.53 3.34 -8.98
C VAL A 49 -2.06 3.18 -8.56
N SER A 50 -1.70 3.58 -7.34
CA SER A 50 -0.34 3.40 -6.82
C SER A 50 0.07 1.94 -6.75
N GLN A 51 -0.82 1.04 -6.32
CA GLN A 51 -0.54 -0.39 -6.28
C GLN A 51 -0.38 -0.98 -7.69
N ILE A 52 -1.16 -0.52 -8.69
CA ILE A 52 -1.01 -0.95 -10.08
C ILE A 52 0.36 -0.55 -10.64
N ILE A 53 0.80 0.69 -10.37
CA ILE A 53 2.12 1.18 -10.77
C ILE A 53 3.22 0.35 -10.10
N ASP A 54 3.12 0.11 -8.79
CA ASP A 54 4.06 -0.71 -8.02
C ASP A 54 4.15 -2.13 -8.60
N ASN A 55 3.01 -2.79 -8.79
CA ASN A 55 2.94 -4.15 -9.32
C ASN A 55 3.52 -4.25 -10.74
N ASN A 56 3.26 -3.27 -11.60
CA ASN A 56 3.84 -3.23 -12.94
C ASN A 56 5.36 -3.02 -12.90
N LEU A 57 5.86 -2.17 -11.99
CA LEU A 57 7.29 -1.96 -11.78
C LEU A 57 7.99 -3.25 -11.32
N PHE A 58 7.43 -3.94 -10.32
CA PHE A 58 7.98 -5.20 -9.81
C PHE A 58 7.84 -6.37 -10.80
N LYS A 59 6.75 -6.43 -11.58
CA LYS A 59 6.63 -7.40 -12.70
C LYS A 59 7.64 -7.15 -13.81
N ALA A 60 7.88 -5.89 -14.17
CA ALA A 60 8.90 -5.53 -15.15
C ALA A 60 10.29 -5.92 -14.67
N ALA A 61 10.58 -5.74 -13.38
CA ALA A 61 11.81 -6.18 -12.73
C ALA A 61 12.01 -7.70 -12.79
N LEU A 62 10.93 -8.46 -12.54
CA LEU A 62 10.94 -9.93 -12.62
C LEU A 62 11.15 -10.43 -14.06
N LYS A 63 10.67 -9.69 -15.07
CA LYS A 63 10.79 -10.06 -16.49
C LYS A 63 12.18 -9.75 -17.06
N ASN A 64 12.89 -8.74 -16.54
CA ASN A 64 14.24 -8.35 -16.97
C ASN A 64 15.20 -8.15 -15.78
N PRO A 65 15.72 -9.24 -15.18
CA PRO A 65 16.61 -9.17 -14.02
C PRO A 65 17.91 -8.39 -14.29
N LYS A 66 18.41 -8.40 -15.53
CA LYS A 66 19.64 -7.69 -15.94
C LYS A 66 19.55 -6.16 -15.89
N LYS A 67 18.36 -5.58 -15.71
CA LYS A 67 18.13 -4.13 -15.53
C LYS A 67 18.11 -3.70 -14.06
N GLN A 68 18.66 -4.52 -13.16
CA GLN A 68 18.88 -4.19 -11.75
C GLN A 68 19.95 -3.11 -11.59
N GLY A 69 19.57 -1.85 -11.83
CA GLY A 69 20.38 -0.66 -11.50
C GLY A 69 19.57 0.47 -10.87
N ASP A 70 18.26 0.28 -10.72
CA ASP A 70 17.30 1.30 -10.25
C ASP A 70 16.74 0.93 -8.87
N GLU A 71 17.60 0.51 -7.93
CA GLU A 71 17.21 0.20 -6.55
C GLU A 71 16.43 1.36 -5.90
N ALA A 72 16.84 2.60 -6.20
CA ALA A 72 16.14 3.82 -5.79
C ALA A 72 14.68 3.87 -6.26
N LYS A 73 14.36 3.42 -7.48
CA LYS A 73 12.97 3.43 -7.98
C LYS A 73 12.08 2.47 -7.21
N PHE A 74 12.60 1.30 -6.84
CA PHE A 74 11.86 0.37 -6.00
C PHE A 74 11.65 0.95 -4.60
N ILE A 75 12.70 1.47 -3.97
CA ILE A 75 12.59 2.10 -2.63
C ILE A 75 11.55 3.23 -2.65
N ILE A 76 11.58 4.10 -3.67
CA ILE A 76 10.61 5.18 -3.84
C ILE A 76 9.19 4.61 -4.00
N ALA A 77 8.99 3.59 -4.83
CA ALA A 77 7.67 2.96 -5.00
C ALA A 77 7.14 2.34 -3.70
N ILE A 78 7.99 1.65 -2.93
CA ILE A 78 7.64 1.12 -1.61
C ILE A 78 7.25 2.26 -0.69
N ALA A 79 8.12 3.26 -0.53
CA ALA A 79 7.89 4.40 0.36
C ALA A 79 6.60 5.14 0.01
N LEU A 80 6.33 5.36 -1.28
CA LEU A 80 5.15 6.05 -1.76
C LEU A 80 3.88 5.23 -1.50
N SER A 81 3.93 3.91 -1.72
CA SER A 81 2.82 3.01 -1.40
C SER A 81 2.50 2.98 0.10
N THR A 82 3.53 3.00 0.95
CA THR A 82 3.39 3.04 2.41
C THR A 82 2.89 4.39 2.88
N LEU A 83 3.39 5.51 2.32
CA LEU A 83 2.91 6.85 2.64
C LEU A 83 1.43 7.03 2.31
N ILE A 84 1.00 6.59 1.11
CA ILE A 84 -0.42 6.65 0.74
C ILE A 84 -1.23 5.79 1.71
N PHE A 85 -0.74 4.60 2.06
CA PHE A 85 -1.45 3.74 3.01
C PHE A 85 -1.60 4.39 4.40
N SER A 86 -0.52 4.93 4.95
CA SER A 86 -0.49 5.59 6.26
C SER A 86 -1.29 6.90 6.30
N ALA A 87 -1.46 7.60 5.16
CA ALA A 87 -2.28 8.80 5.09
C ALA A 87 -3.73 8.56 5.54
N MET A 88 -4.27 7.35 5.31
CA MET A 88 -5.62 7.00 5.75
C MET A 88 -5.73 6.86 7.26
N SER A 89 -4.70 6.32 7.91
CA SER A 89 -4.61 6.25 9.37
C SER A 89 -4.58 7.66 9.98
N ALA A 90 -3.83 8.59 9.37
CA ALA A 90 -3.85 9.99 9.79
C ALA A 90 -5.23 10.65 9.59
N TYR A 91 -5.91 10.35 8.48
CA TYR A 91 -7.27 10.86 8.21
C TYR A 91 -8.29 10.34 9.24
N THR A 92 -8.32 9.04 9.52
CA THR A 92 -9.26 8.46 10.49
C THR A 92 -8.96 8.90 11.92
N TRP A 93 -7.69 9.19 12.25
CA TRP A 93 -7.31 9.74 13.55
C TRP A 93 -7.85 11.16 13.79
N ILE A 94 -7.82 12.01 12.77
CA ILE A 94 -8.25 13.42 12.87
C ILE A 94 -9.77 13.53 12.79
N PHE A 95 -10.41 12.83 11.84
CA PHE A 95 -11.82 13.02 11.51
C PHE A 95 -12.77 11.96 12.09
N GLY A 96 -12.27 10.79 12.51
CA GLY A 96 -13.11 9.66 12.89
C GLY A 96 -13.51 9.60 14.37
N GLY A 97 -13.26 10.65 15.17
CA GLY A 97 -13.60 10.63 16.60
C GLY A 97 -12.83 9.57 17.39
N GLU A 98 -13.42 9.03 18.46
CA GLU A 98 -12.79 8.02 19.31
C GLU A 98 -12.66 6.66 18.61
N GLU A 99 -13.71 6.26 17.89
CA GLU A 99 -13.78 5.00 17.13
C GLU A 99 -12.77 4.99 15.97
N GLY A 100 -12.63 6.12 15.26
CA GLY A 100 -11.65 6.30 14.20
C GLY A 100 -10.20 6.32 14.67
N ARG A 101 -9.91 6.75 15.90
CA ARG A 101 -8.56 6.69 16.48
C ARG A 101 -8.14 5.25 16.79
N ILE A 102 -9.04 4.43 17.32
CA ILE A 102 -8.79 2.99 17.51
C ILE A 102 -8.52 2.34 16.16
N PHE A 103 -9.35 2.68 15.16
CA PHE A 103 -9.20 2.16 13.82
C PHE A 103 -7.88 2.60 13.15
N ALA A 104 -7.47 3.85 13.35
CA ALA A 104 -6.20 4.39 12.87
C ALA A 104 -4.99 3.60 13.40
N VAL A 105 -4.99 3.21 14.67
CA VAL A 105 -3.91 2.40 15.27
C VAL A 105 -3.84 1.01 14.63
N ILE A 106 -4.99 0.34 14.46
CA ILE A 106 -5.07 -0.96 13.78
C ILE A 106 -4.57 -0.85 12.33
N SER A 107 -4.98 0.22 11.64
CA SER A 107 -4.55 0.52 10.27
C SER A 107 -3.03 0.72 10.19
N PHE A 108 -2.44 1.42 11.16
CA PHE A 108 -1.01 1.66 11.22
C PHE A 108 -0.21 0.36 11.41
N CYS A 109 -0.69 -0.55 12.25
CA CYS A 109 -0.12 -1.89 12.38
C CYS A 109 -0.21 -2.69 11.07
N GLY A 110 -1.30 -2.52 10.30
CA GLY A 110 -1.46 -3.11 8.97
C GLY A 110 -0.47 -2.59 7.94
N ALA A 111 0.06 -1.37 8.10
CA ALA A 111 1.07 -0.80 7.22
C ALA A 111 2.41 -1.54 7.28
N LEU A 112 2.69 -2.30 8.34
CA LEU A 112 3.89 -3.14 8.45
C LEU A 112 3.87 -4.35 7.50
N LEU A 113 2.70 -4.73 6.96
CA LEU A 113 2.55 -5.81 5.98
C LEU A 113 2.88 -5.35 4.54
N HIS A 114 3.22 -4.07 4.36
CA HIS A 114 3.58 -3.44 3.09
C HIS A 114 5.09 -3.40 2.86
#